data_AF-A0A661WE47-F1
#
_entry.id   AF-A0A661WE47-F1
#
_cell.length_a   1.000
_cell.length_b   1.000
_cell.length_c   1.000
_cell.angle_alpha   90.00
_cell.angle_beta   90.00
_cell.angle_gamma   90.00
#
_symmetry.space_group_name_H-M   'P 1'
#
loop_
_entity.id
_entity.type
_entity.pdbx_description
1 polymer ?
#
loop_
_entity_poly.entity_id
_entity_poly.type
_entity_poly.pdbx_seq_one_letter_code
_entity_poly.pdbx_strand_id
1 'polypeptide(L)'
;MIWLKIVIALFVMLEIGNIMILYFMPDSKLANAMGYFKAWEKSKNDPDVHAMVKYLVNWVAGTKLIFILLLIVFLVRGDAQTLPFVGVAMTLSIATFFWRLFPSMKDMDQNDQIDPKGYSKTLRLMILGMVILFVGATILSFI
;
A
#
# COMPACT_ATOMS: atom_id res chain seq x y z
N MET A 1 -10.71 -5.20 20.83
CA MET A 1 -10.80 -3.78 20.38
C MET A 1 -9.47 -3.02 20.34
N ILE A 2 -8.70 -2.97 21.44
CA ILE A 2 -7.44 -2.21 21.50
C ILE A 2 -6.41 -2.67 20.45
N TRP A 3 -6.27 -3.98 20.24
CA TRP A 3 -5.35 -4.56 19.25
C TRP A 3 -5.63 -4.08 17.83
N LEU A 4 -6.90 -4.02 17.42
CA LEU A 4 -7.29 -3.53 16.11
C LEU A 4 -6.98 -2.04 15.95
N LYS A 5 -7.20 -1.22 16.98
CA LYS A 5 -6.80 0.20 16.97
C LYS A 5 -5.28 0.36 16.83
N ILE A 6 -4.48 -0.46 17.52
CA ILE A 6 -3.01 -0.43 17.39
C ILE A 6 -2.60 -0.77 15.97
N VAL A 7 -3.14 -1.84 15.38
CA VAL A 7 -2.83 -2.24 14.00
C VAL A 7 -3.24 -1.16 12.99
N ILE A 8 -4.43 -0.57 13.13
CA ILE A 8 -4.88 0.56 12.29
C ILE A 8 -3.93 1.75 12.44
N ALA A 9 -3.52 2.10 13.67
CA ALA A 9 -2.62 3.23 13.90
C ALA A 9 -1.24 3.03 13.26
N LEU A 10 -0.65 1.83 13.41
CA LEU A 10 0.62 1.48 12.77
C LEU A 10 0.51 1.49 11.24
N PHE A 11 -0.59 0.97 10.70
CA PHE A 11 -0.85 0.99 9.27
C PHE A 11 -1.00 2.41 8.73
N VAL A 12 -1.75 3.28 9.43
CA VAL A 12 -1.87 4.71 9.08
C VAL A 12 -0.51 5.39 9.08
N MET A 13 0.33 5.14 10.10
CA MET A 13 1.69 5.70 10.15
C MET A 13 2.55 5.26 8.95
N LEU A 14 2.51 3.98 8.62
CA LEU A 14 3.21 3.43 7.46
C LEU A 14 2.71 4.06 6.14
N GLU A 15 1.39 4.21 5.98
CA GLU A 15 0.81 4.78 4.77
C GLU A 15 1.06 6.29 4.63
N ILE A 16 1.14 7.03 5.73
CA ILE A 16 1.63 8.42 5.70
C ILE A 16 3.04 8.46 5.11
N GLY A 17 3.93 7.56 5.55
CA GLY A 17 5.27 7.44 4.98
C GLY A 17 5.25 7.16 3.48
N ASN A 18 4.40 6.23 3.03
CA ASN A 18 4.23 5.94 1.60
C ASN A 18 3.77 7.17 0.81
N ILE A 19 2.76 7.89 1.31
CA ILE A 19 2.22 9.09 0.64
C ILE A 19 3.29 10.18 0.53
N MET A 20 4.01 10.44 1.62
CA MET A 20 5.09 11.44 1.63
C MET A 20 6.16 11.10 0.60
N ILE A 21 6.61 9.85 0.56
CA ILE A 21 7.64 9.43 -0.39
C ILE A 21 7.11 9.50 -1.83
N LEU A 22 5.85 9.12 -2.10
CA LEU A 22 5.27 9.21 -3.45
C LEU A 22 5.19 10.64 -3.98
N TYR A 23 4.83 11.62 -3.13
CA TYR A 23 4.71 13.01 -3.56
C TYR A 23 6.06 13.72 -3.68
N PHE A 24 6.98 13.47 -2.76
CA PHE A 24 8.18 14.30 -2.61
C PHE A 24 9.47 13.60 -3.06
N MET A 25 9.50 12.26 -3.06
CA MET A 25 10.70 11.47 -3.36
C MET A 25 10.39 10.21 -4.19
N PRO A 26 9.66 10.31 -5.32
CA PRO A 26 9.23 9.16 -6.10
C PRO A 26 10.41 8.37 -6.71
N ASP A 27 11.56 9.00 -6.90
CA ASP A 27 12.79 8.37 -7.40
C ASP A 27 13.48 7.45 -6.37
N SER A 28 13.09 7.53 -5.10
CA SER A 28 13.73 6.73 -4.04
C SER A 28 13.44 5.24 -4.19
N LYS A 29 14.24 4.40 -3.52
CA LYS A 29 13.95 2.97 -3.30
C LYS A 29 13.38 2.72 -1.88
N LEU A 30 12.83 3.75 -1.24
CA LEU A 30 12.22 3.63 0.07
C LEU A 30 10.70 3.45 -0.09
N ALA A 31 10.09 2.80 0.89
CA ALA A 31 8.63 2.67 0.96
C ALA A 31 8.03 2.15 -0.37
N ASN A 32 6.90 2.71 -0.80
CA ASN A 32 6.23 2.37 -2.06
C ASN A 32 6.65 3.25 -3.25
N ALA A 33 7.86 3.82 -3.24
CA ALA A 33 8.37 4.66 -4.31
C ALA A 33 8.59 3.93 -5.65
N MET A 34 8.88 4.69 -6.70
CA MET A 34 9.04 4.19 -8.06
C MET A 34 10.46 3.77 -8.43
N GLY A 35 11.47 4.02 -7.57
CA GLY A 35 12.88 3.76 -7.88
C GLY A 35 13.26 2.28 -8.08
N TYR A 36 12.38 1.34 -7.70
CA TYR A 36 12.54 -0.08 -8.02
C TYR A 36 12.15 -0.41 -9.47
N PHE A 37 11.37 0.44 -10.15
CA PHE A 37 10.82 0.18 -11.48
C PHE A 37 11.69 0.82 -12.55
N LYS A 38 12.33 0.02 -13.41
CA LYS A 38 13.15 0.55 -14.52
C LYS A 38 12.33 1.38 -15.50
N ALA A 39 11.03 1.08 -15.64
CA ALA A 39 10.11 1.85 -16.46
C ALA A 39 9.94 3.31 -15.99
N TRP A 40 10.07 3.57 -14.69
CA TRP A 40 10.05 4.93 -14.15
C TRP A 40 11.22 5.76 -14.69
N GLU A 41 12.45 5.24 -14.59
CA GLU A 41 13.63 5.93 -15.15
C GLU A 41 13.55 6.06 -16.68
N LYS A 42 13.11 5.01 -17.38
CA LYS A 42 12.93 5.06 -18.84
C LYS A 42 11.90 6.12 -19.25
N SER A 43 10.84 6.30 -18.46
CA SER A 43 9.79 7.28 -18.79
C SER A 43 10.36 8.69 -18.90
N LYS A 44 11.39 9.05 -18.13
CA LYS A 44 12.00 10.39 -18.11
C LYS A 44 12.58 10.84 -19.47
N ASN A 45 12.86 9.90 -20.36
CA ASN A 45 13.34 10.19 -21.71
C ASN A 45 12.22 10.66 -22.67
N ASP A 46 10.96 10.48 -22.29
CA ASP A 46 9.78 10.92 -23.02
C ASP A 46 8.94 11.84 -22.11
N PRO A 47 8.99 13.17 -22.33
CA PRO A 47 8.33 14.11 -21.43
C PRO A 47 6.83 13.89 -21.25
N ASP A 48 6.13 13.47 -22.32
CA ASP A 48 4.68 13.28 -22.30
C ASP A 48 4.31 12.01 -21.52
N VAL A 49 5.04 10.93 -21.76
CA VAL A 49 4.88 9.69 -20.99
C VAL A 49 5.24 9.92 -19.52
N HIS A 50 6.34 10.62 -19.24
CA HIS A 50 6.75 10.90 -17.87
C HIS A 50 5.73 11.77 -17.13
N ALA A 51 5.13 12.76 -17.79
CA ALA A 51 4.07 13.58 -17.23
C ALA A 51 2.85 12.72 -16.86
N MET A 52 2.43 11.81 -17.75
CA MET A 52 1.35 10.87 -17.47
C MET A 52 1.68 9.95 -16.29
N VAL A 53 2.88 9.36 -16.25
CA VAL A 53 3.29 8.45 -15.17
C VAL A 53 3.36 9.21 -13.84
N LYS A 54 3.89 10.44 -13.80
CA LYS A 54 3.86 11.29 -12.60
C LYS A 54 2.45 11.58 -12.12
N TYR A 55 1.53 11.87 -13.05
CA TYR A 55 0.12 12.04 -12.71
C TYR A 55 -0.46 10.77 -12.06
N LEU A 56 -0.18 9.58 -12.60
CA LEU A 56 -0.64 8.30 -12.03
C LEU A 56 -0.06 8.04 -10.63
N VAL A 57 1.23 8.34 -10.41
CA VAL A 57 1.88 8.23 -9.09
C VAL A 57 1.20 9.15 -8.07
N ASN A 58 0.98 10.41 -8.45
CA ASN A 58 0.29 11.39 -7.60
C ASN A 58 -1.16 11.00 -7.33
N TRP A 59 -1.84 10.37 -8.30
CA TRP A 59 -3.19 9.85 -8.12
C TRP A 59 -3.22 8.71 -7.10
N VAL A 60 -2.29 7.75 -7.18
CA VAL A 60 -2.18 6.67 -6.18
C VAL A 60 -1.89 7.25 -4.79
N ALA A 61 -1.02 8.24 -4.66
CA ALA A 61 -0.78 8.93 -3.40
C ALA A 61 -2.06 9.62 -2.86
N GLY A 62 -2.82 10.27 -3.75
CA GLY A 62 -4.08 10.94 -3.38
C GLY A 62 -5.17 9.98 -2.91
N THR A 63 -5.30 8.82 -3.56
CA THR A 63 -6.26 7.79 -3.11
C THR A 63 -5.87 7.20 -1.76
N LYS A 64 -4.57 6.97 -1.52
CA LYS A 64 -4.05 6.60 -0.18
C LYS A 64 -4.37 7.65 0.87
N LEU A 65 -4.22 8.94 0.55
CA LEU A 65 -4.56 10.04 1.47
C LEU A 65 -6.04 10.01 1.89
N ILE A 66 -6.96 9.90 0.93
CA ILE A 66 -8.40 9.79 1.22
C ILE A 66 -8.66 8.59 2.15
N PHE A 67 -8.06 7.45 1.83
CA PHE A 67 -8.21 6.23 2.59
C PHE A 67 -7.71 6.35 4.04
N ILE A 68 -6.52 6.91 4.27
CA ILE A 68 -6.00 7.06 5.64
C ILE A 68 -6.80 8.09 6.45
N LEU A 69 -7.33 9.14 5.82
CA LEU A 69 -8.18 10.12 6.51
C LEU A 69 -9.47 9.46 7.03
N LEU A 70 -10.07 8.58 6.23
CA LEU A 70 -11.22 7.77 6.67
C LEU A 70 -10.82 6.82 7.81
N LEU A 71 -9.66 6.17 7.74
CA LEU A 71 -9.17 5.29 8.81
C LEU A 71 -8.90 6.05 10.11
N ILE A 72 -8.42 7.29 10.05
CA ILE A 72 -8.25 8.14 11.23
C ILE A 72 -9.60 8.43 11.89
N VAL A 73 -10.66 8.69 11.11
CA VAL A 73 -12.01 8.86 11.65
C VAL A 73 -12.46 7.60 12.39
N PHE A 74 -12.27 6.41 11.80
CA PHE A 74 -12.59 5.16 12.46
C PHE A 74 -11.73 4.90 13.71
N LEU A 75 -10.46 5.26 13.69
CA LEU A 75 -9.57 5.09 14.84
C LEU A 75 -10.05 5.92 16.05
N VAL A 76 -10.47 7.17 15.79
CA VAL A 76 -10.90 8.12 16.83
C VAL A 76 -12.35 7.90 17.26
N ARG A 77 -13.26 7.61 16.32
CA ARG A 77 -14.71 7.57 16.54
C ARG A 77 -15.33 6.18 16.45
N GLY A 78 -14.60 5.18 15.96
CA GLY A 78 -15.12 3.84 15.79
C GLY A 78 -15.48 3.18 17.13
N ASP A 79 -16.72 2.70 17.20
CA ASP A 79 -17.25 1.93 18.33
C ASP A 79 -16.96 0.43 18.20
N ALA A 80 -17.40 -0.32 19.21
CA ALA A 80 -17.20 -1.77 19.31
C ALA A 80 -17.92 -2.58 18.23
N GLN A 81 -18.98 -2.02 17.62
CA GLN A 81 -19.75 -2.71 16.58
C GLN A 81 -19.14 -2.45 15.20
N THR A 82 -18.66 -1.23 14.94
CA THR A 82 -18.20 -0.79 13.61
C THR A 82 -16.76 -1.21 13.32
N LEU A 83 -15.86 -1.10 14.30
CA LEU A 83 -14.43 -1.35 14.07
C LEU A 83 -14.10 -2.77 13.56
N PRO A 84 -14.74 -3.85 14.03
CA PRO A 84 -14.49 -5.17 13.47
C PRO A 84 -14.82 -5.25 11.96
N PHE A 85 -15.90 -4.60 11.50
CA PHE A 85 -16.21 -4.52 10.07
C PHE A 85 -15.19 -3.70 9.29
N VAL A 86 -14.65 -2.64 9.89
CA VAL A 86 -13.51 -1.91 9.31
C VAL A 86 -12.31 -2.85 9.15
N GLY A 87 -11.99 -3.67 10.16
CA GLY A 87 -10.93 -4.67 10.09
C GLY A 87 -11.13 -5.71 8.97
N VAL A 88 -12.36 -6.19 8.78
CA VAL A 88 -12.73 -7.07 7.66
C VAL A 88 -12.56 -6.35 6.32
N ALA A 89 -13.08 -5.13 6.19
CA ALA A 89 -12.96 -4.34 4.97
C ALA A 89 -11.50 -4.05 4.61
N MET A 90 -10.66 -3.73 5.60
CA MET A 90 -9.22 -3.57 5.46
C MET A 90 -8.57 -4.84 4.93
N THR A 91 -8.84 -5.97 5.57
CA THR A 91 -8.32 -7.29 5.16
C THR A 91 -8.64 -7.59 3.70
N LEU A 92 -9.92 -7.47 3.32
CA LEU A 92 -10.36 -7.76 1.96
C LEU A 92 -9.75 -6.78 0.95
N SER A 93 -9.71 -5.48 1.27
CA SER A 93 -9.13 -4.46 0.40
C SER A 93 -7.64 -4.72 0.12
N ILE A 94 -6.85 -5.07 1.15
CA ILE A 94 -5.43 -5.40 1.01
C ILE A 94 -5.28 -6.70 0.21
N ALA A 95 -6.13 -7.71 0.47
CA ALA A 95 -6.07 -8.98 -0.24
C ALA A 95 -6.29 -8.86 -1.76
N THR A 96 -6.99 -7.81 -2.23
CA THR A 96 -7.15 -7.54 -3.67
C THR A 96 -5.81 -7.34 -4.41
N PHE A 97 -4.73 -6.98 -3.68
CA PHE A 97 -3.37 -6.95 -4.21
C PHE A 97 -3.01 -8.26 -4.91
N PHE A 98 -3.35 -9.41 -4.32
CA PHE A 98 -2.99 -10.73 -4.87
C PHE A 98 -3.76 -11.07 -6.14
N TRP A 99 -4.91 -10.42 -6.37
CA TRP A 99 -5.70 -10.64 -7.57
C TRP A 99 -5.18 -9.83 -8.77
N ARG A 100 -4.90 -8.53 -8.58
CA ARG A 100 -4.57 -7.64 -9.71
C ARG A 100 -3.14 -7.14 -9.74
N LEU A 101 -2.58 -6.72 -8.60
CA LEU A 101 -1.28 -6.05 -8.56
C LEU A 101 -0.11 -7.05 -8.50
N PHE A 102 -0.25 -8.13 -7.74
CA PHE A 102 0.80 -9.13 -7.61
C PHE A 102 1.13 -9.83 -8.92
N PRO A 103 0.15 -10.28 -9.74
CA PRO A 103 0.47 -10.88 -11.04
C PRO A 103 1.25 -9.92 -11.95
N SER A 104 0.78 -8.68 -12.09
CA SER A 104 1.48 -7.67 -12.90
C SER A 104 2.89 -7.37 -12.39
N MET A 105 3.08 -7.30 -11.08
CA MET A 105 4.41 -7.09 -10.49
C MET A 105 5.33 -8.28 -10.73
N LYS A 106 4.82 -9.51 -10.57
CA LYS A 106 5.57 -10.74 -10.83
C LYS A 106 6.01 -10.79 -12.29
N ASP A 107 5.13 -10.43 -13.23
CA ASP A 107 5.45 -10.40 -14.65
C ASP A 107 6.53 -9.33 -14.95
N MET A 108 6.43 -8.14 -14.36
CA MET A 108 7.47 -7.10 -14.51
C MET A 108 8.82 -7.54 -13.93
N ASP A 109 8.83 -8.22 -12.79
CA ASP A 109 10.05 -8.74 -12.16
C ASP A 109 10.69 -9.86 -13.00
N GLN A 110 9.89 -10.77 -13.56
CA GLN A 110 10.36 -11.83 -14.46
C GLN A 110 10.97 -11.28 -15.74
N ASN A 111 10.45 -10.16 -16.25
CA ASN A 111 10.92 -9.47 -17.45
C ASN A 111 12.03 -8.44 -17.16
N ASP A 112 12.72 -8.57 -16.02
CA ASP A 112 13.83 -7.71 -15.60
C ASP A 112 13.49 -6.20 -15.59
N GLN A 113 12.22 -5.83 -15.36
CA GLN A 113 11.79 -4.43 -15.23
C GLN A 113 11.82 -3.91 -13.79
N ILE A 114 12.20 -4.75 -12.81
CA ILE A 114 12.34 -4.38 -11.40
C ILE A 114 13.79 -4.61 -10.94
N ASP A 115 14.31 -3.75 -10.07
CA ASP A 115 15.69 -3.80 -9.56
C ASP A 115 15.78 -3.57 -8.03
N PRO A 116 16.11 -4.59 -7.21
CA PRO A 116 16.74 -5.86 -7.60
C PRO A 116 15.73 -6.91 -8.08
N LYS A 117 16.23 -7.85 -8.89
CA LYS A 117 15.46 -9.00 -9.35
C LYS A 117 14.97 -9.84 -8.17
N GLY A 118 13.70 -10.23 -8.21
CA GLY A 118 13.03 -11.00 -7.15
C GLY A 118 12.33 -10.14 -6.10
N TYR A 119 12.32 -8.82 -6.24
CA TYR A 119 11.64 -7.90 -5.32
C TYR A 119 10.12 -8.19 -5.20
N SER A 120 9.48 -8.76 -6.24
CA SER A 120 8.08 -9.20 -6.17
C SER A 120 7.83 -10.20 -5.03
N LYS A 121 8.82 -11.03 -4.66
CA LYS A 121 8.72 -11.97 -3.53
C LYS A 121 8.72 -11.23 -2.20
N THR A 122 9.57 -10.22 -2.05
CA THR A 122 9.62 -9.36 -0.86
C THR A 122 8.28 -8.67 -0.66
N LEU A 123 7.73 -8.06 -1.73
CA LEU A 123 6.45 -7.37 -1.61
C LEU A 123 5.30 -8.33 -1.30
N ARG A 124 5.30 -9.52 -1.91
CA ARG A 124 4.32 -10.58 -1.59
C ARG A 124 4.32 -10.91 -0.10
N LEU A 125 5.49 -11.09 0.50
CA LEU A 125 5.63 -11.42 1.92
C LEU A 125 5.18 -10.26 2.81
N MET A 126 5.54 -9.02 2.45
CA MET A 126 5.13 -7.82 3.19
C MET A 126 3.60 -7.66 3.21
N ILE A 127 2.96 -7.76 2.04
CA ILE A 127 1.50 -7.64 1.94
C ILE A 127 0.80 -8.81 2.61
N LEU A 128 1.32 -10.04 2.48
CA LEU A 128 0.77 -11.19 3.21
C LEU A 128 0.85 -10.99 4.73
N GLY A 129 1.97 -10.45 5.22
CA GLY A 129 2.13 -10.08 6.63
C GLY A 129 1.09 -9.06 7.08
N MET A 130 0.82 -8.03 6.27
CA MET A 130 -0.25 -7.06 6.56
C MET A 130 -1.64 -7.72 6.63
N VAL A 131 -1.96 -8.58 5.66
CA VAL A 131 -3.24 -9.32 5.68
C VAL A 131 -3.36 -10.17 6.95
N ILE A 132 -2.34 -10.94 7.30
CA ILE A 132 -2.33 -11.78 8.50
C ILE A 132 -2.49 -10.92 9.77
N LEU A 133 -1.80 -9.78 9.84
CA LEU A 133 -1.88 -8.86 10.98
C LEU A 133 -3.31 -8.31 11.15
N PHE A 134 -3.94 -7.86 10.05
CA PHE A 134 -5.33 -7.36 10.09
C PHE A 134 -6.33 -8.46 10.40
N VAL A 135 -6.18 -9.66 9.84
CA VAL A 135 -7.02 -10.82 10.18
C VAL A 135 -6.93 -11.13 11.66
N GLY A 136 -5.71 -11.27 12.20
CA GLY A 136 -5.49 -11.59 13.61
C GLY A 136 -6.06 -10.53 14.53
N ALA A 137 -5.81 -9.25 14.26
CA ALA A 137 -6.34 -8.16 15.07
C ALA A 137 -7.87 -8.05 15.00
N THR A 138 -8.47 -8.38 13.85
CA THR A 138 -9.92 -8.43 13.66
C THR A 138 -10.53 -9.60 14.44
N ILE A 139 -9.96 -10.80 14.37
CA ILE A 139 -10.43 -11.96 15.15
C ILE A 139 -10.35 -11.66 16.66
N LEU A 140 -9.23 -11.11 17.13
CA LEU A 140 -9.04 -10.67 18.53
C LEU A 140 -9.95 -9.50 18.95
N SER A 141 -10.71 -8.92 18.02
CA SER A 141 -11.69 -7.89 18.35
C SER A 141 -13.10 -8.45 18.61
N PHE A 142 -13.37 -9.68 18.15
CA PHE A 142 -14.62 -10.40 18.37
C PHE A 142 -14.60 -11.30 19.61
N ILE A 143 -13.41 -11.59 20.14
CA ILE A 143 -13.17 -12.32 21.39
C ILE A 143 -13.04 -11.30 22.52
#